data_AF-X1GVU4-F1
#
_entry.id   AF-X1GVU4-F1
#
_cell.length_a   1.000
_cell.length_b   1.000
_cell.length_c   1.000
_cell.angle_alpha   90.00
_cell.angle_beta   90.00
_cell.angle_gamma   90.00
#
_symmetry.space_group_name_H-M   'P 1'
#
loop_
_entity.id
_entity.type
_entity.pdbx_description
1 polymer ?
#
loop_
_entity_poly.entity_id
_entity_poly.type
_entity_poly.pdbx_seq_one_letter_code
_entity_poly.pdbx_strand_id
1 'polypeptide(L)'
;MAAGLVAWFQYDEQDIFFLTDKSSKLTKRILEYSEEAYLQMAAIDHIKEMGAKEIRTSTLYYKKHSVIKPEYYIKETKAWIVYPWEYGEFAAFQYDQLKEKMSIKEIRRKLKDIGIPPPLVDAFFSLILDNIDKRRKNNE
;
A
#
# COMPACT_ATOMS: atom_id res chain seq x y z
N MET A 1 -1.14 -1.56 20.24
CA MET A 1 0.25 -1.75 19.78
C MET A 1 0.22 -2.78 18.66
N ALA A 2 0.32 -2.35 17.40
CA ALA A 2 0.26 -3.26 16.26
C ALA A 2 1.68 -3.45 15.71
N ALA A 3 2.13 -4.70 15.74
CA ALA A 3 3.39 -5.15 15.17
C ALA A 3 3.37 -4.95 13.65
N GLY A 4 4.26 -4.10 13.14
CA GLY A 4 4.63 -4.08 11.73
C GLY A 4 5.69 -5.15 11.49
N LEU A 5 5.44 -6.06 10.55
CA LEU A 5 6.40 -7.10 10.17
C LEU A 5 7.68 -6.45 9.62
N VAL A 6 8.77 -6.56 10.36
CA VAL A 6 10.14 -6.46 9.83
C VAL A 6 10.54 -7.90 9.49
N ALA A 7 10.67 -8.22 8.21
CA ALA A 7 11.20 -9.51 7.79
C ALA A 7 12.73 -9.50 7.97
N TRP A 8 13.21 -10.13 9.03
CA TRP A 8 14.63 -10.42 9.23
C TRP A 8 14.98 -11.67 8.40
N PHE A 9 15.72 -11.51 7.30
CA PHE A 9 16.50 -12.61 6.74
C PHE A 9 17.94 -12.42 7.22
N GLN A 10 18.29 -13.07 8.33
CA GLN A 10 19.67 -13.16 8.80
C GLN A 10 20.37 -14.23 7.97
N TYR A 11 21.16 -13.80 6.99
CA TYR A 11 22.07 -14.66 6.25
C TYR A 11 23.47 -14.07 6.37
N ASP A 12 24.29 -14.71 7.20
CA ASP A 12 25.66 -14.36 7.56
C ASP A 12 25.88 -12.94 8.13
N GLU A 13 26.73 -12.83 9.16
CA GLU A 13 26.77 -11.73 10.14
C GLU A 13 27.17 -10.31 9.62
N GLN A 14 27.16 -10.04 8.32
CA GLN A 14 27.78 -8.80 7.79
C GLN A 14 26.98 -7.99 6.76
N ASP A 15 25.85 -8.48 6.23
CA ASP A 15 25.05 -7.73 5.25
C ASP A 15 23.59 -7.57 5.69
N ILE A 16 23.14 -6.32 5.87
CA ILE A 16 21.73 -6.03 6.18
C ILE A 16 21.01 -5.58 4.90
N PHE A 17 20.14 -6.45 4.37
CA PHE A 17 19.26 -6.15 3.24
C PHE A 17 17.91 -5.62 3.74
N PHE A 18 17.48 -4.46 3.25
CA PHE A 18 16.14 -3.94 3.52
C PHE A 18 15.24 -4.12 2.29
N LEU A 19 14.26 -5.01 2.43
CA LEU A 19 13.10 -5.06 1.56
C LEU A 19 12.06 -4.09 2.12
N THR A 20 11.81 -2.99 1.43
CA THR A 20 10.69 -2.12 1.78
C THR A 20 9.43 -2.69 1.12
N ASP A 21 8.60 -3.38 1.91
CA ASP A 21 7.20 -3.62 1.54
C ASP A 21 6.30 -2.71 2.39
N LYS A 22 5.70 -1.70 1.77
CA LYS A 22 4.81 -0.75 2.45
C LYS A 22 3.40 -1.31 2.49
N SER A 23 3.13 -2.14 3.49
CA SER A 23 1.79 -2.61 3.82
C SER A 23 1.32 -2.02 5.15
N SER A 24 0.22 -1.25 5.08
CA SER A 24 -0.67 -0.83 6.18
C SER A 24 -0.42 0.50 6.94
N LYS A 25 -1.36 1.42 6.66
CA LYS A 25 -2.08 2.38 7.51
C LYS A 25 -1.42 3.73 7.83
N LEU A 26 -2.17 4.78 7.47
CA LEU A 26 -1.98 6.22 7.76
C LEU A 26 -1.07 7.03 6.82
N THR A 27 -1.39 7.09 5.53
CA THR A 27 -1.11 8.32 4.78
C THR A 27 -2.02 8.44 3.56
N LYS A 28 -3.19 9.06 3.78
CA LYS A 28 -4.00 9.57 2.67
C LYS A 28 -4.52 10.96 3.02
N ARG A 29 -3.60 11.91 3.02
CA ARG A 29 -3.90 13.34 2.90
C ARG A 29 -2.64 14.10 2.46
N ILE A 30 -2.56 14.39 1.16
CA ILE A 30 -1.52 15.22 0.50
C ILE A 30 -0.16 14.49 0.58
N LEU A 31 0.49 14.10 -0.51
CA LEU A 31 1.58 14.90 -1.06
C LEU A 31 2.12 14.28 -2.35
N GLU A 32 2.34 15.14 -3.33
CA GLU A 32 3.10 14.87 -4.54
C GLU A 32 4.52 14.39 -4.20
N TYR A 33 4.96 13.30 -4.83
CA TYR A 33 6.33 13.04 -5.26
C TYR A 33 7.49 13.00 -4.22
N SER A 34 7.31 13.34 -2.93
CA SER A 34 8.43 13.51 -1.98
C SER A 34 8.49 12.52 -0.80
N GLU A 35 7.35 12.04 -0.28
CA GLU A 35 7.33 11.23 0.96
C GLU A 35 7.95 9.84 0.81
N GLU A 36 7.91 9.27 -0.41
CA GLU A 36 8.46 7.94 -0.71
C GLU A 36 9.99 7.90 -0.56
N ALA A 37 10.66 9.00 -0.88
CA ALA A 37 12.10 9.14 -0.73
C ALA A 37 12.48 9.45 0.73
N TYR A 38 11.71 10.29 1.41
CA TYR A 38 12.00 10.67 2.80
C TYR A 38 11.99 9.47 3.76
N LEU A 39 11.02 8.57 3.61
CA LEU A 39 10.96 7.36 4.44
C LEU A 39 12.12 6.40 4.17
N GLN A 40 12.55 6.29 2.91
CA GLN A 40 13.72 5.48 2.57
C GLN A 40 15.00 6.10 3.15
N MET A 41 15.16 7.42 3.07
CA MET A 41 16.27 8.14 3.72
C MET A 41 16.27 7.91 5.23
N ALA A 42 15.13 8.09 5.90
CA ALA A 42 15.03 7.91 7.35
C ALA A 42 15.38 6.47 7.77
N ALA A 43 14.97 5.47 6.99
CA ALA A 43 15.35 4.08 7.23
C ALA A 43 16.87 3.89 7.08
N ILE A 44 17.44 4.36 5.96
CA ILE A 44 18.88 4.29 5.69
C ILE A 44 19.67 4.95 6.83
N ASP A 45 19.27 6.15 7.26
CA ASP A 45 19.97 6.88 8.31
C ASP A 45 19.90 6.16 9.66
N HIS A 46 18.74 5.60 10.02
CA HIS A 46 18.60 4.78 11.22
C HIS A 46 19.53 3.55 11.20
N ILE A 47 19.67 2.89 10.04
CA ILE A 47 20.54 1.71 9.89
C ILE A 47 22.02 2.09 9.98
N LYS A 48 22.39 3.25 9.42
CA LYS A 48 23.76 3.79 9.58
C LYS A 48 24.08 4.04 11.05
N GLU A 49 23.14 4.63 11.80
CA GLU A 49 23.31 4.86 13.24
C GLU A 49 23.52 3.57 14.03
N MET A 50 22.97 2.45 13.57
CA MET A 50 23.20 1.12 14.17
C MET A 50 24.57 0.51 13.86
N GLY A 51 25.44 1.20 13.10
CA GLY A 51 26.80 0.77 12.81
C GLY A 51 26.94 -0.17 11.61
N ALA A 52 25.99 -0.17 10.68
CA ALA A 52 26.07 -0.95 9.45
C ALA A 52 27.29 -0.53 8.60
N LYS A 53 28.09 -1.52 8.16
CA LYS A 53 29.28 -1.31 7.31
C LYS A 53 28.94 -1.05 5.85
N GLU A 54 27.87 -1.69 5.36
CA GLU A 54 27.34 -1.55 4.02
C GLU A 54 25.81 -1.57 4.07
N ILE A 55 25.18 -0.75 3.22
CA ILE A 55 23.72 -0.68 3.09
C ILE A 55 23.38 -0.74 1.61
N ARG A 56 22.50 -1.67 1.25
CA ARG A 56 21.91 -1.78 -0.10
C ARG A 56 20.39 -1.74 -0.01
N THR A 57 19.77 -1.08 -0.98
CA THR A 57 18.32 -0.86 -1.02
C THR A 57 17.68 -1.68 -2.13
N SER A 58 16.49 -2.20 -1.85
CA SER A 58 15.71 -3.00 -2.80
C SER A 58 14.23 -2.63 -2.78
N THR A 59 13.63 -2.46 -3.94
CA THR A 59 12.17 -2.24 -4.08
C THR A 59 11.57 -3.11 -5.17
N LEU A 60 10.29 -3.47 -5.07
CA LEU A 60 9.63 -4.21 -6.16
C LEU A 60 9.54 -3.36 -7.43
N TYR A 61 9.19 -2.07 -7.27
CA TYR A 61 9.05 -1.15 -8.38
C TYR A 61 9.82 0.14 -8.14
N TYR A 62 10.56 0.59 -9.15
CA TYR A 62 11.23 1.88 -9.16
C TYR A 62 10.43 2.90 -9.98
N LYS A 63 10.21 4.09 -9.44
CA LYS A 63 9.60 5.21 -10.15
C LYS A 63 10.69 6.23 -10.50
N LYS A 64 10.85 6.59 -11.78
CA LYS A 64 11.93 7.52 -12.24
C LYS A 64 12.00 8.86 -11.51
N HIS A 65 10.90 9.30 -10.92
CA HIS A 65 10.82 10.56 -10.20
C HIS A 65 11.15 10.47 -8.72
N SER A 66 11.49 9.27 -8.22
CA SER A 66 11.99 9.12 -6.86
C SER A 66 13.39 9.73 -6.76
N VAL A 67 13.62 10.51 -5.71
CA VAL A 67 14.91 11.14 -5.39
C VAL A 67 15.99 10.08 -5.14
N ILE A 68 15.60 8.89 -4.67
CA ILE A 68 16.49 7.78 -4.37
C ILE A 68 16.23 6.67 -5.39
N LYS A 69 17.28 6.27 -6.10
CA LYS A 69 17.25 5.11 -6.97
C LYS A 69 17.80 3.90 -6.21
N PRO A 70 17.02 2.83 -6.02
CA PRO A 70 17.50 1.65 -5.34
C PRO A 70 18.48 0.86 -6.20
N GLU A 71 19.40 0.15 -5.55
CA GLU A 71 20.38 -0.72 -6.22
C GLU A 71 19.70 -1.89 -6.92
N TYR A 72 18.63 -2.41 -6.32
CA TYR A 72 17.87 -3.53 -6.88
C TYR A 72 16.39 -3.19 -7.02
N TYR A 73 15.83 -3.46 -8.21
CA TYR A 73 14.40 -3.37 -8.45
C TYR A 73 13.94 -4.34 -9.54
N ILE A 74 12.71 -4.84 -9.45
CA ILE A 74 12.17 -5.79 -10.44
C ILE A 74 11.80 -5.06 -11.72
N LYS A 75 11.11 -3.92 -11.60
CA LYS A 75 10.63 -3.18 -12.77
C LYS A 75 10.52 -1.68 -12.51
N GLU A 76 10.85 -0.91 -13.52
CA GLU A 76 10.59 0.53 -13.52
C GLU A 76 9.16 0.83 -14.03
N THR A 77 8.45 1.74 -13.37
CA THR A 77 7.10 2.16 -13.80
C THR A 77 6.77 3.60 -13.43
N LYS A 78 5.90 4.21 -14.24
CA LYS A 78 5.25 5.50 -13.93
C LYS A 78 3.81 5.33 -13.44
N ALA A 79 3.28 4.11 -13.51
CA ALA A 79 1.90 3.82 -13.14
C ALA A 79 1.71 3.81 -11.62
N TRP A 80 0.48 4.07 -11.18
CA TRP A 80 0.07 3.76 -9.82
C TRP A 80 0.04 2.25 -9.62
N ILE A 81 0.61 1.78 -8.51
CA ILE A 81 0.64 0.37 -8.16
C ILE A 81 -0.36 0.16 -7.02
N VAL A 82 -1.19 -0.86 -7.14
CA VAL A 82 -2.03 -1.35 -6.04
C VAL A 82 -1.57 -2.76 -5.76
N TYR A 83 -1.02 -2.99 -4.58
CA TYR A 83 -0.57 -4.33 -4.21
C TYR A 83 -1.75 -5.24 -3.82
N PRO A 84 -1.59 -6.57 -3.90
CA PRO A 84 -2.66 -7.50 -3.56
C PRO A 84 -3.23 -7.33 -2.15
N TRP A 85 -2.41 -6.96 -1.17
CA TRP A 85 -2.86 -6.68 0.21
C TRP A 85 -3.54 -5.32 0.39
N GLU A 86 -3.44 -4.41 -0.59
CA GLU A 86 -4.06 -3.09 -0.53
C GLU A 86 -5.46 -3.04 -1.16
N TYR A 87 -5.93 -4.13 -1.78
CA TYR A 87 -7.20 -4.13 -2.51
C TYR A 87 -8.39 -3.69 -1.66
N GLY A 88 -8.43 -4.03 -0.37
CA GLY A 88 -9.50 -3.59 0.53
C GLY A 88 -9.53 -2.07 0.71
N GLU A 89 -8.40 -1.48 1.08
CA GLU A 89 -8.25 -0.03 1.27
C GLU A 89 -8.45 0.74 -0.04
N PHE A 90 -7.94 0.19 -1.14
CA PHE A 90 -8.11 0.77 -2.46
C PHE A 90 -9.58 0.74 -2.91
N ALA A 91 -10.28 -0.39 -2.73
CA ALA A 91 -11.71 -0.49 -3.01
C ALA A 91 -12.55 0.48 -2.16
N ALA A 92 -12.24 0.58 -0.86
CA ALA A 92 -12.89 1.53 0.05
C ALA A 92 -12.70 2.98 -0.40
N PHE A 93 -11.47 3.34 -0.76
CA PHE A 93 -11.17 4.67 -1.27
C PHE A 93 -11.91 4.98 -2.58
N GLN A 94 -11.87 4.07 -3.55
CA GLN A 94 -12.57 4.26 -4.82
C GLN A 94 -14.08 4.37 -4.62
N TYR A 95 -14.65 3.56 -3.73
CA TYR A 95 -16.06 3.64 -3.38
C TYR A 95 -16.43 5.02 -2.81
N ASP A 96 -15.65 5.54 -1.86
CA ASP A 96 -15.92 6.84 -1.24
C ASP A 96 -15.90 8.00 -2.25
N GLN A 97 -15.00 7.94 -3.25
CA GLN A 97 -14.91 8.93 -4.32
C GLN A 97 -16.05 8.86 -5.35
N LEU A 98 -16.69 7.69 -5.49
CA LEU A 98 -17.65 7.41 -6.56
C LEU A 98 -19.10 7.30 -6.09
N LYS A 99 -19.34 7.03 -4.80
CA LYS A 99 -20.68 6.73 -4.25
C LYS A 99 -21.72 7.83 -4.49
N GLU A 100 -21.29 9.09 -4.56
CA GLU A 100 -22.18 10.24 -4.82
C GLU A 100 -22.48 10.45 -6.31
N LYS A 101 -21.72 9.80 -7.20
CA LYS A 101 -21.73 10.06 -8.66
C LYS A 101 -22.26 8.88 -9.47
N MET A 102 -22.28 7.69 -8.89
CA MET A 102 -22.53 6.43 -9.60
C MET A 102 -23.33 5.47 -8.72
N SER A 103 -24.11 4.60 -9.35
CA SER A 103 -24.80 3.53 -8.61
C SER A 103 -23.81 2.48 -8.08
N ILE A 104 -24.19 1.80 -7.00
CA ILE A 104 -23.40 0.69 -6.42
C ILE A 104 -23.06 -0.37 -7.48
N LYS A 105 -23.99 -0.68 -8.39
CA LYS A 105 -23.79 -1.65 -9.47
C LYS A 105 -22.68 -1.21 -10.43
N GLU A 106 -22.64 0.07 -10.78
CA GLU A 106 -21.61 0.60 -11.68
C GLU A 106 -20.25 0.67 -11.00
N ILE A 107 -20.20 1.05 -9.72
CA ILE A 107 -18.96 1.06 -8.93
C ILE A 107 -18.41 -0.37 -8.82
N ARG A 108 -19.27 -1.35 -8.52
CA ARG A 108 -18.89 -2.78 -8.48
C ARG A 108 -18.27 -3.25 -9.79
N ARG A 109 -18.88 -2.90 -10.93
CA ARG A 109 -18.32 -3.23 -12.25
C ARG A 109 -16.96 -2.57 -12.46
N LYS A 110 -16.85 -1.27 -12.18
CA LYS A 110 -15.62 -0.50 -12.34
C LYS A 110 -14.46 -1.06 -11.50
N LEU A 111 -14.71 -1.50 -10.27
CA LEU A 111 -13.69 -2.12 -9.42
C LEU A 111 -13.16 -3.44 -10.00
N LYS A 112 -14.01 -4.22 -10.68
CA LYS A 112 -13.59 -5.44 -11.38
C LYS A 112 -12.79 -5.09 -12.64
N ASP A 113 -13.23 -4.08 -13.39
CA ASP A 113 -12.60 -3.64 -14.65
C ASP A 113 -11.18 -3.09 -14.43
N ILE A 114 -10.92 -2.41 -13.31
CA ILE A 114 -9.57 -1.93 -12.95
C ILE A 114 -8.64 -3.04 -12.43
N GLY A 115 -9.11 -4.29 -12.39
CA GLY A 115 -8.30 -5.46 -12.09
C GLY A 115 -8.34 -5.95 -10.64
N ILE A 116 -9.26 -5.46 -9.80
CA ILE A 116 -9.46 -6.06 -8.47
C ILE A 116 -10.16 -7.41 -8.64
N PRO A 117 -9.65 -8.50 -8.04
CA PRO A 117 -10.27 -9.82 -8.13
C PRO A 117 -11.76 -9.78 -7.78
N PRO A 118 -12.67 -10.33 -8.61
CA PRO A 118 -14.11 -10.30 -8.35
C PRO A 118 -14.53 -10.80 -6.96
N PRO A 119 -13.94 -11.87 -6.40
CA PRO A 119 -14.28 -12.31 -5.04
C PRO A 119 -14.01 -11.25 -3.97
N LEU A 120 -12.94 -10.46 -4.11
CA LEU A 120 -12.60 -9.39 -3.17
C LEU A 120 -13.55 -8.21 -3.29
N VAL A 121 -13.95 -7.87 -4.51
CA VAL A 121 -14.96 -6.83 -4.75
C VAL A 121 -16.30 -7.23 -4.12
N ASP A 122 -16.72 -8.48 -4.32
CA ASP A 122 -17.99 -8.97 -3.80
C ASP A 122 -17.97 -9.09 -2.26
N ALA A 123 -16.85 -9.51 -1.67
CA ALA A 123 -16.64 -9.50 -0.23
C ALA A 123 -16.71 -8.07 0.36
N PHE A 124 -16.04 -7.11 -0.28
CA PHE A 124 -16.07 -5.71 0.13
C PHE A 124 -17.50 -5.15 0.18
N PHE A 125 -18.30 -5.38 -0.87
CA PHE A 125 -19.69 -4.90 -0.88
C PHE A 125 -20.59 -5.63 0.12
N SER A 126 -20.35 -6.92 0.37
CA SER A 126 -21.09 -7.66 1.39
C SER A 126 -20.88 -7.01 2.77
N LEU A 127 -19.63 -6.70 3.12
CA LEU A 127 -19.30 -6.01 4.37
C LEU A 127 -19.94 -4.62 4.46
N ILE A 128 -19.96 -3.84 3.37
CA ILE A 128 -20.57 -2.50 3.37
C ILE A 128 -22.09 -2.58 3.55
N LEU A 129 -22.77 -3.46 2.81
CA LEU A 129 -24.22 -3.60 2.86
C LEU A 129 -24.67 -4.11 4.24
N ASP A 130 -23.99 -5.11 4.78
CA ASP A 130 -24.25 -5.62 6.12
C ASP A 130 -24.13 -4.53 7.19
N ASN A 131 -23.15 -3.64 7.06
CA ASN A 131 -22.96 -2.52 7.99
C ASN A 131 -24.02 -1.44 7.83
N ILE A 132 -24.51 -1.17 6.62
CA ILE A 132 -25.62 -0.23 6.38
C ILE A 132 -26.91 -0.77 7.01
N ASP A 133 -27.21 -2.05 6.79
CA ASP A 133 -28.43 -2.67 7.32
C ASP A 133 -28.42 -2.76 8.84
N LYS A 134 -27.28 -3.09 9.45
CA LYS A 134 -27.12 -3.03 10.92
C LYS A 134 -27.35 -1.63 11.47
N ARG A 135 -26.85 -0.58 10.81
CA ARG A 135 -27.06 0.81 11.23
C ARG A 135 -28.52 1.24 11.13
N ARG A 136 -29.25 0.82 10.09
CA ARG A 136 -30.68 1.11 9.95
C ARG A 136 -31.50 0.50 11.08
N LYS A 137 -31.29 -0.78 11.37
CA LYS A 137 -32.00 -1.50 12.45
C LYS A 137 -31.74 -0.94 13.85
N ASN A 138 -30.61 -0.28 14.07
CA ASN A 138 -30.27 0.33 15.36
C ASN A 138 -30.86 1.75 15.52
N ASN A 139 -31.37 2.35 14.45
CA ASN A 139 -31.93 3.70 14.42
C ASN A 139 -33.47 3.70 14.32
N GLU A 140 -34.10 2.52 14.24
CA GLU A 140 -35.54 2.27 14.33
C GLU A 140 -35.91 1.84 15.76
#